data_AF-A0AAN4ZCC1-F1
#
_entry.id   AF-A0AAN4ZCC1-F1
#
_cell.length_a   1.000
_cell.length_b   1.000
_cell.length_c   1.000
_cell.angle_alpha   90.00
_cell.angle_beta   90.00
_cell.angle_gamma   90.00
#
_symmetry.space_group_name_H-M   'P 1'
#
loop_
_entity.id
_entity.type
_entity.pdbx_description
1 polymer ?
#
loop_
_entity_poly.entity_id
_entity_poly.type
_entity_poly.pdbx_seq_one_letter_code
_entity_poly.pdbx_strand_id
1 'polypeptide(L)'
;QTVWKLVPMTIDCVDGLSTVRHKLPKDLSSKEAKDQVARMVKEVGARFPDDLPTLDPIKDQKIADAGFMSHVDKQDNIEKRHASHPLKKNKDFERLANQFREKEASARK
;
A
#
# COMPACT_ATOMS: atom_id res chain seq x y z
N GLN A 1 8.83 20.51 13.39
CA GLN A 1 8.80 21.02 11.99
C GLN A 1 9.09 19.84 11.07
N THR A 2 8.22 19.54 10.10
CA THR A 2 8.45 18.44 9.15
C THR A 2 9.58 18.80 8.20
N VAL A 3 10.64 17.99 8.15
CA VAL A 3 11.82 18.22 7.30
C VAL A 3 11.79 17.21 6.16
N TRP A 4 11.78 17.70 4.92
CA TRP A 4 11.84 16.87 3.71
C TRP A 4 13.29 16.73 3.26
N LYS A 5 13.73 15.50 2.97
CA LYS A 5 15.09 15.19 2.54
C LYS A 5 15.07 14.28 1.32
N LEU A 6 16.06 14.43 0.45
CA LEU A 6 16.34 13.49 -0.61
C LEU A 6 17.04 12.28 -0.02
N VAL A 7 16.51 11.07 -0.25
CA VAL A 7 17.06 9.82 0.27
C VAL A 7 17.28 8.87 -0.91
N PRO A 8 18.52 8.45 -1.19
CA PRO A 8 18.77 7.39 -2.16
C PRO A 8 18.28 6.05 -1.60
N MET A 9 17.59 5.26 -2.42
CA MET A 9 17.05 3.96 -2.03
C MET A 9 17.04 2.99 -3.22
N THR A 10 17.02 1.70 -2.91
CA THR A 10 16.85 0.64 -3.91
C THR A 10 15.37 0.41 -4.20
N ILE A 11 15.09 -0.30 -5.30
CA ILE A 11 13.72 -0.61 -5.71
C ILE A 11 12.99 -1.51 -4.69
N ASP A 12 13.74 -2.29 -3.89
CA ASP A 12 13.19 -3.16 -2.84
C ASP A 12 12.49 -2.37 -1.72
N CYS A 13 12.76 -1.06 -1.60
CA CYS A 13 12.07 -0.17 -0.66
C CYS A 13 10.75 0.40 -1.22
N VAL A 14 10.42 0.12 -2.48
CA VAL A 14 9.22 0.64 -3.15
C VAL A 14 8.11 -0.40 -3.09
N ASP A 15 7.06 -0.10 -2.33
CA ASP A 15 5.89 -0.98 -2.17
C ASP A 15 4.84 -0.79 -3.28
N GLY A 16 4.71 0.42 -3.80
CA GLY A 16 3.73 0.74 -4.84
C GLY A 16 4.05 2.03 -5.58
N LEU A 17 3.43 2.17 -6.75
CA LEU A 17 3.56 3.35 -7.61
C LEU A 17 2.18 3.97 -7.83
N SER A 18 2.08 5.28 -7.62
CA SER A 18 0.85 6.03 -7.88
C SER A 18 0.67 6.31 -9.37
N THR A 19 -0.59 6.37 -9.80
CA THR A 19 -0.98 6.92 -11.12
C THR A 19 -0.68 8.42 -11.23
N VAL A 20 -0.78 9.14 -10.11
CA VAL A 20 -0.46 10.57 -10.00
C VAL A 20 1.05 10.78 -10.11
N ARG A 21 1.48 11.72 -10.96
CA ARG A 21 2.88 12.11 -11.15
C ARG A 21 3.04 13.61 -11.06
N HIS A 22 4.01 14.07 -10.26
CA HIS A 22 4.39 15.47 -10.20
C HIS A 22 5.50 15.78 -11.19
N LYS A 23 5.40 16.96 -11.83
CA LYS A 23 6.52 17.53 -12.57
C LYS A 23 7.50 18.12 -11.55
N LEU A 24 8.62 17.45 -11.36
CA LEU A 24 9.67 17.92 -10.47
C LEU A 24 10.49 19.06 -11.11
N PRO A 25 11.00 20.01 -10.30
CA PRO A 25 12.04 20.94 -10.72
C PRO A 25 13.29 20.19 -11.22
N LYS A 26 14.05 20.81 -12.12
CA LYS A 26 15.29 20.21 -12.66
C LYS A 26 16.38 20.05 -11.60
N ASP A 27 16.41 20.95 -10.62
CA ASP A 27 17.36 20.94 -9.52
C ASP A 27 16.60 21.01 -8.18
N LEU A 28 16.98 20.14 -7.25
CA LEU A 28 16.43 20.02 -5.89
C LEU A 28 17.48 20.40 -4.84
N SER A 29 18.57 21.07 -5.20
CA SER A 29 19.61 21.52 -4.27
C SER A 29 19.11 22.61 -3.33
N SER A 30 18.35 23.57 -3.87
CA SER A 30 17.85 24.74 -3.15
C SER A 30 16.74 24.40 -2.16
N LYS A 31 16.60 25.23 -1.13
CA LYS A 31 15.55 25.07 -0.12
C LYS A 31 14.16 25.32 -0.74
N GLU A 32 14.07 26.30 -1.62
CA GLU A 32 12.84 26.72 -2.28
C GLU A 32 12.27 25.60 -3.16
N ALA A 33 13.12 24.89 -3.90
CA ALA A 33 12.70 23.75 -4.72
C ALA A 33 12.19 22.58 -3.85
N LYS A 34 12.86 22.31 -2.72
CA LYS A 34 12.40 21.29 -1.74
C LYS A 34 11.07 21.68 -1.11
N ASP A 35 10.91 22.94 -0.72
CA ASP A 35 9.69 23.47 -0.13
C ASP A 35 8.52 23.43 -1.13
N GLN A 36 8.79 23.68 -2.42
CA GLN A 36 7.80 23.53 -3.49
C GLN A 36 7.33 22.07 -3.61
N VAL A 37 8.26 21.11 -3.71
CA VAL A 37 7.90 19.68 -3.80
C VAL A 37 7.14 19.24 -2.54
N ALA A 38 7.55 19.69 -1.36
CA ALA A 38 6.86 19.41 -0.11
C ALA A 38 5.40 19.89 -0.11
N ARG A 39 5.11 21.05 -0.72
CA ARG A 39 3.73 21.54 -0.89
C ARG A 39 2.93 20.67 -1.86
N MET A 40 3.54 20.26 -2.98
CA MET A 40 2.88 19.40 -3.96
C MET A 40 2.48 18.05 -3.36
N VAL A 41 3.39 17.42 -2.60
CA VAL A 41 3.10 16.14 -1.93
C VAL A 41 1.99 16.30 -0.89
N LYS A 42 2.00 17.38 -0.11
CA LYS A 42 0.93 17.67 0.86
C LYS A 42 -0.43 17.89 0.19
N GLU A 43 -0.45 18.57 -0.95
CA GLU A 43 -1.68 18.80 -1.72
C GLU A 43 -2.28 17.48 -2.22
N VAL A 44 -1.43 16.55 -2.69
CA VAL A 44 -1.89 15.21 -3.08
C VAL A 44 -2.46 14.45 -1.89
N GLY A 45 -1.77 14.44 -0.74
CA GLY A 45 -2.30 13.80 0.47
C GLY A 45 -3.63 14.42 0.94
N ALA A 46 -3.80 15.73 0.78
CA ALA A 46 -5.07 16.39 1.10
C ALA A 46 -6.20 16.08 0.10
N ARG A 47 -5.87 15.84 -1.17
CA ARG A 47 -6.84 15.45 -2.22
C ARG A 47 -7.26 13.99 -2.12
N PHE A 48 -6.37 13.14 -1.60
CA PHE A 48 -6.55 11.70 -1.47
C PHE A 48 -6.37 11.29 0.00
N PRO A 49 -7.30 11.67 0.90
CA PRO A 49 -7.15 11.44 2.34
C PRO A 49 -7.26 9.96 2.71
N ASP A 50 -8.07 9.20 1.98
CA ASP A 50 -8.34 7.80 2.27
C ASP A 50 -7.41 6.86 1.51
N ASP A 51 -7.23 7.08 0.20
CA ASP A 51 -6.40 6.24 -0.64
C ASP A 51 -5.86 6.96 -1.88
N LEU A 52 -4.59 6.73 -2.19
CA LEU A 52 -3.91 7.28 -3.35
C LEU A 52 -3.96 6.26 -4.50
N PRO A 53 -4.54 6.60 -5.66
CA PRO A 53 -4.72 5.63 -6.73
C PRO A 53 -3.38 5.08 -7.25
N THR A 54 -3.20 3.78 -7.12
CA THR A 54 -2.02 3.03 -7.57
C THR A 54 -2.16 2.55 -9.02
N LEU A 55 -1.03 2.23 -9.65
CA LEU A 55 -0.99 1.65 -11.00
C LEU A 55 -1.40 0.18 -10.95
N ASP A 56 -2.28 -0.22 -11.87
CA ASP A 56 -2.66 -1.62 -12.07
C ASP A 56 -1.51 -2.38 -12.77
N PRO A 57 -0.96 -3.44 -12.16
CA PRO A 57 0.17 -4.18 -12.73
C PRO A 57 -0.12 -4.81 -14.10
N ILE A 58 -1.38 -5.16 -14.39
CA ILE A 58 -1.78 -5.81 -15.64
C ILE A 58 -2.20 -4.74 -16.66
N LYS A 59 -3.09 -3.82 -16.27
CA LYS A 59 -3.66 -2.82 -17.19
C LYS A 59 -2.71 -1.66 -17.46
N ASP A 60 -2.01 -1.16 -16.45
CA ASP A 60 -1.15 0.02 -16.61
C ASP A 60 0.31 -0.39 -16.85
N GLN A 61 0.82 -1.35 -16.09
CA GLN A 61 2.21 -1.81 -16.20
C GLN A 61 2.42 -2.92 -17.24
N LYS A 62 1.34 -3.49 -17.79
CA LYS A 62 1.35 -4.47 -18.89
C LYS A 62 2.10 -5.77 -18.58
N ILE A 63 2.08 -6.20 -17.32
CA ILE A 63 2.64 -7.50 -16.92
C ILE A 63 1.66 -8.60 -17.34
N ALA A 64 2.06 -9.41 -18.32
CA ALA A 64 1.23 -10.46 -18.92
C ALA A 64 1.74 -11.89 -18.61
N ASP A 65 2.56 -12.04 -17.56
CA ASP A 65 3.05 -13.35 -17.14
C ASP A 65 1.91 -14.19 -16.54
N ALA A 66 1.76 -15.44 -17.00
CA ALA A 66 0.67 -16.31 -16.58
C ALA A 66 0.75 -16.68 -15.09
N GLY A 67 1.96 -16.82 -14.54
CA GLY A 67 2.17 -17.06 -13.12
C GLY A 67 1.71 -15.86 -12.29
N PHE A 68 2.15 -14.66 -12.69
CA PHE A 68 1.75 -13.40 -12.06
C PHE A 68 0.23 -13.20 -12.08
N MET A 69 -0.42 -13.36 -13.23
CA MET A 69 -1.88 -13.22 -13.34
C MET A 69 -2.62 -14.22 -12.45
N SER A 70 -2.14 -15.47 -12.35
CA SER A 70 -2.70 -16.46 -11.42
C SER A 70 -2.58 -16.03 -9.96
N HIS A 71 -1.49 -15.36 -9.58
CA HIS A 71 -1.32 -14.83 -8.24
C HIS A 71 -2.28 -13.66 -7.94
N VAL A 72 -2.47 -12.76 -8.91
CA VAL A 72 -3.45 -11.67 -8.81
C VAL A 72 -4.87 -12.24 -8.64
N ASP A 73 -5.27 -13.21 -9.46
CA ASP A 73 -6.59 -13.85 -9.34
C ASP A 73 -6.78 -14.55 -7.99
N LYS A 74 -5.73 -15.19 -7.45
CA LYS A 74 -5.77 -15.80 -6.12
C LYS A 74 -5.94 -14.76 -5.03
N GLN A 75 -5.24 -13.62 -5.12
CA GLN A 75 -5.38 -12.52 -4.18
C GLN A 75 -6.82 -12.02 -4.16
N ASP A 76 -7.41 -11.71 -5.33
CA ASP A 76 -8.79 -11.27 -5.46
C ASP A 76 -9.79 -12.24 -4.83
N ASN A 77 -9.60 -13.54 -5.06
CA ASN A 77 -10.46 -14.58 -4.49
C ASN A 77 -10.35 -14.64 -2.96
N ILE A 78 -9.14 -14.48 -2.41
CA ILE A 78 -8.92 -14.43 -0.96
C ILE A 78 -9.57 -13.18 -0.36
N GLU A 79 -9.44 -12.02 -1.00
CA GLU A 79 -10.04 -10.76 -0.55
C GLU A 79 -11.57 -10.84 -0.55
N LYS A 80 -12.18 -11.38 -1.61
CA LYS A 80 -13.64 -11.63 -1.67
C LYS A 80 -14.08 -12.55 -0.55
N ARG A 81 -13.38 -13.68 -0.36
CA ARG A 81 -13.68 -14.62 0.72
C ARG A 81 -13.53 -13.99 2.10
N HIS A 82 -12.50 -13.17 2.29
CA HIS A 82 -12.26 -12.44 3.53
C HIS A 82 -13.36 -11.41 3.79
N ALA A 83 -13.81 -10.68 2.76
CA ALA A 83 -14.90 -9.72 2.86
C ALA A 83 -16.25 -10.39 3.18
N SER A 84 -16.55 -11.54 2.57
CA SER A 84 -17.78 -12.30 2.80
C SER A 84 -17.74 -13.15 4.08
N HIS A 85 -16.60 -13.24 4.77
CA HIS A 85 -16.43 -14.18 5.87
C HIS A 85 -17.37 -13.84 7.06
N PRO A 86 -18.20 -14.77 7.55
CA PRO A 86 -19.17 -14.49 8.62
C PRO A 86 -18.53 -13.96 9.91
N LEU A 87 -17.31 -14.40 10.22
CA LEU A 87 -16.57 -13.94 11.41
C LEU A 87 -16.29 -12.43 11.42
N LYS A 88 -16.23 -11.75 10.26
CA LYS A 88 -16.07 -10.28 10.24
C LYS A 88 -17.24 -9.54 10.90
N LYS A 89 -18.43 -10.13 10.91
CA LYS A 89 -19.64 -9.53 11.50
C LYS A 89 -19.82 -9.89 12.97
N ASN A 90 -18.97 -10.76 13.51
CA ASN A 90 -19.07 -11.22 14.88
C ASN A 90 -18.45 -10.19 15.83
N LYS A 91 -19.22 -9.73 16.81
CA LYS A 91 -18.76 -8.76 17.84
C LYS A 91 -17.67 -9.33 18.74
N ASP A 92 -17.60 -10.65 18.88
CA ASP A 92 -16.63 -11.36 19.70
C ASP A 92 -15.36 -11.77 18.94
N PHE A 93 -15.15 -11.29 17.70
CA PHE A 93 -14.07 -11.75 16.84
C PHE A 93 -12.70 -11.70 17.52
N GLU A 94 -12.35 -10.58 18.16
CA GLU A 94 -11.06 -10.41 18.86
C GLU A 94 -10.87 -11.45 19.97
N ARG A 95 -11.90 -11.67 20.81
CA ARG A 95 -11.84 -12.66 21.89
C ARG A 95 -11.61 -14.06 21.33
N LEU A 96 -12.37 -14.45 20.31
CA LEU A 96 -12.28 -15.77 19.68
C LEU A 96 -10.94 -15.96 18.95
N ALA A 97 -10.45 -14.93 18.26
CA ALA A 97 -9.16 -14.94 17.58
C ALA A 97 -8.00 -15.16 18.57
N ASN A 98 -8.04 -14.49 19.73
CA ASN A 98 -7.02 -14.65 20.76
C ASN A 98 -7.07 -16.05 21.40
N GLN A 99 -8.25 -16.56 21.74
CA GLN A 99 -8.41 -17.93 22.25
C GLN A 99 -7.89 -18.98 21.25
N PHE A 100 -8.14 -18.78 19.95
CA PHE A 100 -7.64 -19.66 18.90
C PHE A 100 -6.11 -19.61 18.80
N ARG A 101 -5.52 -18.40 18.83
CA ARG A 101 -4.05 -18.23 18.80
C ARG A 101 -3.36 -18.88 20.00
N GLU A 102 -3.93 -18.75 21.20
CA GLU A 102 -3.43 -19.38 22.42
C GLU A 102 -3.50 -20.91 22.36
N LYS A 103 -4.60 -21.44 21.81
CA LYS A 103 -4.75 -22.88 21.57
C LYS A 103 -3.74 -23.40 20.54
N GLU A 104 -3.57 -22.72 19.41
CA GLU A 104 -2.57 -23.10 18.39
C GLU A 104 -1.15 -23.06 18.95
N ALA A 105 -0.82 -22.05 19.77
CA ALA A 105 0.50 -21.93 20.40
C ALA A 105 0.77 -23.03 21.43
N SER A 106 -0.25 -23.45 22.18
CA SER A 106 -0.12 -24.54 23.14
C SER A 106 -0.11 -25.93 22.48
N ALA A 107 -0.75 -26.11 21.33
CA ALA A 107 -0.77 -27.37 20.57
C ALA A 107 0.52 -27.64 19.76
N ARG A 108 1.32 -26.60 19.49
CA ARG A 108 2.62 -26.72 18.78
C ARG A 108 3.81 -26.92 19.73
N LYS A 109 3.59 -26.87 21.05
CA LYS A 109 4.56 -27.30 22.07
C LYS A 109 4.47 -28.79 22.29
#